data_AF-A0A5S9MDN8-F1
#
_entry.id   AF-A0A5S9MDN8-F1
#
_cell.length_a   1.000
_cell.length_b   1.000
_cell.length_c   1.000
_cell.angle_alpha   90.00
_cell.angle_beta   90.00
_cell.angle_gamma   90.00
#
_symmetry.space_group_name_H-M   'P 1'
#
loop_
_entity.id
_entity.type
_entity.pdbx_description
1 polymer ?
#
loop_
_entity_poly.entity_id
_entity_poly.type
_entity_poly.pdbx_seq_one_letter_code
_entity_poly.pdbx_strand_id
1 'polypeptide(L)' 'MNGTVGPRGEASQSFAKVLENTYNVPVVLWDERLSTMAAEKMLISADDEQTKA' A
#
# COMPACT_ATOMS: atom_id res chain seq x y z
N MET A 1 -8.46 -5.64 -5.75
CA MET A 1 -7.46 -6.72 -5.92
C MET A 1 -7.77 -7.42 -7.23
N ASN A 2 -7.05 -7.08 -8.31
CA ASN A 2 -7.40 -7.50 -9.66
C ASN A 2 -6.18 -8.14 -10.38
N GLY A 3 -5.08 -8.35 -9.64
CA GLY A 3 -3.79 -8.78 -10.20
C GLY A 3 -3.06 -7.74 -11.05
N THR A 4 -3.72 -6.63 -11.41
CA THR A 4 -3.13 -5.59 -12.27
C THR A 4 -2.41 -4.52 -11.46
N VAL A 5 -1.28 -4.08 -12.01
CA VAL A 5 -0.54 -2.91 -11.53
C VAL A 5 -1.22 -1.68 -12.14
N GLY A 6 -1.69 -0.77 -11.30
CA GLY A 6 -2.26 0.49 -11.77
C GLY A 6 -1.16 1.54 -12.05
N PRO A 7 -1.52 2.71 -12.61
CA PRO A 7 -0.54 3.74 -12.99
C PRO A 7 0.42 4.17 -11.87
N ARG A 8 -0.06 4.21 -10.61
CA ARG A 8 0.82 4.51 -9.46
C ARG A 8 1.81 3.38 -9.14
N GLY A 9 1.41 2.13 -9.37
CA GLY A 9 2.30 0.99 -9.21
C GLY A 9 3.41 0.99 -10.27
N GLU A 10 3.09 1.37 -11.51
CA GLU A 10 4.07 1.55 -12.58
C GLU A 10 5.07 2.67 -12.27
N ALA A 11 4.57 3.79 -11.73
CA ALA A 11 5.43 4.88 -11.25
C ALA A 11 6.36 4.42 -10.11
N SER A 12 5.85 3.63 -9.17
CA SER A 12 6.63 3.07 -8.07
C SER A 12 7.72 2.11 -8.57
N GLN A 13 7.42 1.27 -9.56
CA GLN A 13 8.42 0.41 -10.22
C GLN A 13 9.50 1.21 -10.94
N SER A 14 9.12 2.31 -11.59
CA SER A 14 10.06 3.20 -12.27
C SER A 14 10.99 3.88 -11.27
N PHE A 15 10.46 4.32 -10.13
CA PHE A 15 11.24 4.90 -9.05
C PHE A 15 12.19 3.89 -8.40
N ALA A 16 11.76 2.63 -8.21
CA ALA A 16 12.62 1.57 -7.69
C ALA A 16 13.87 1.37 -8.58
N LYS A 17 13.73 1.38 -9.91
CA LYS A 17 14.87 1.31 -10.84
C LYS A 17 15.83 2.48 -10.70
N VAL A 18 15.29 3.70 -10.48
CA VAL A 18 16.13 4.88 -10.21
C VAL A 18 16.94 4.68 -8.94
N LEU A 19 16.33 4.16 -7.88
CA LEU A 19 17.01 3.88 -6.62
C LEU A 19 18.09 2.80 -6.76
N GLU A 20 17.81 1.68 -7.44
CA GLU A 20 18.79 0.63 -7.70
C GLU A 20 20.01 1.17 -8.46
N ASN A 21 19.78 1.94 -9.52
CA ASN A 21 20.86 2.51 -10.33
C ASN A 21 21.68 3.58 -9.59
N THR A 22 21.02 4.37 -8.74
CA THR A 22 21.68 5.49 -8.02
C THR A 22 22.52 4.99 -6.86
N TYR A 23 22.03 4.00 -6.12
CA TYR A 23 22.64 3.55 -4.87
C TYR A 23 23.29 2.17 -4.97
N ASN A 24 23.09 1.46 -6.07
CA ASN A 24 23.66 0.14 -6.37
C ASN A 24 23.37 -0.89 -5.25
N VAL A 25 22.18 -0.80 -4.66
CA VAL A 25 21.64 -1.71 -3.65
C VAL A 25 20.35 -2.36 -4.14
N PRO A 26 20.00 -3.58 -3.68
CA PRO A 26 18.74 -4.23 -4.05
C PRO A 26 17.54 -3.42 -3.54
N VAL A 27 16.53 -3.21 -4.39
CA VAL A 27 15.28 -2.55 -3.99
C VAL A 27 14.13 -3.54 -4.06
N VAL A 28 13.39 -3.68 -2.95
CA VAL A 28 12.24 -4.59 -2.85
C VAL A 28 10.97 -3.77 -2.84
N LEU A 29 10.05 -4.08 -3.76
CA LEU A 29 8.70 -3.51 -3.77
C LEU A 29 7.78 -4.33 -2.87
N TRP A 30 7.04 -3.63 -2.00
CA TRP A 30 6.07 -4.24 -1.09
C TRP A 30 4.67 -3.68 -1.36
N ASP A 31 3.68 -4.56 -1.50
CA ASP A 31 2.29 -4.19 -1.78
C ASP A 31 1.49 -4.07 -0.48
N GLU A 32 1.25 -2.84 -0.02
CA GLU A 32 0.58 -2.55 1.25
C GLU A 32 -0.97 -2.60 1.18
N ARG A 33 -1.57 -2.94 0.03
CA ARG A 33 -3.05 -2.87 -0.15
C ARG A 33 -3.87 -3.67 0.87
N LEU A 34 -3.29 -4.67 1.52
CA LEU A 34 -3.96 -5.52 2.50
C LEU A 34 -4.08 -4.85 3.89
N SER A 35 -3.15 -3.96 4.27
CA SER A 35 -3.17 -3.30 5.58
C SER A 35 -4.19 -2.15 5.64
N THR A 36 -4.41 -1.44 4.53
CA THR A 36 -5.37 -0.33 4.46
C THR A 36 -6.80 -0.78 4.68
N MET A 37 -7.21 -1.91 4.09
CA MET A 37 -8.56 -2.44 4.29
C MET A 37 -8.81 -2.92 5.73
N ALA A 38 -7.79 -3.47 6.38
CA ALA A 38 -7.91 -3.89 7.78
C ALA A 38 -8.05 -2.67 8.70
N ALA A 39 -7.25 -1.63 8.48
CA ALA A 39 -7.33 -0.36 9.21
C ALA A 39 -8.67 0.35 8.99
N GLU A 40 -9.18 0.39 7.76
CA GLU A 40 -10.49 0.97 7.44
C GLU A 40 -11.62 0.22 8.16
N LYS A 41 -11.60 -1.12 8.14
CA LYS A 41 -12.58 -1.94 8.86
C LYS A 41 -12.52 -1.70 10.37
N MET A 42 -11.32 -1.59 10.95
CA MET A 42 -11.15 -1.28 12.37
C MET A 42 -11.73 0.09 12.73
N LEU A 43 -11.47 1.12 11.91
CA LEU A 43 -12.00 2.47 12.12
C LEU A 43 -13.52 2.50 12.05
N ILE A 44 -14.13 1.83 11.06
CA ILE A 44 -15.59 1.74 10.94
C ILE A 44 -16.18 1.01 12.15
N SER A 45 -15.59 -0.12 12.58
CA SER A 45 -16.10 -0.86 13.74
C SER A 45 -16.02 -0.07 15.05
N ALA A 46 -14.99 0.78 15.22
CA ALA A 46 -14.85 1.60 16.42
C ALA A 46 -15.89 2.73 16.49
N ASP A 47 -16.29 3.28 15.35
CA ASP A 47 -17.32 4.33 15.26
C ASP A 47 -18.73 3.77 15.57
N ASP A 48 -19.00 2.53 15.13
CA ASP A 48 -20.23 1.81 15.47
C ASP A 48 -20.34 1.49 16.98
N GLU A 49 -19.22 1.26 17.67
CA GLU A 49 -19.20 1.06 19.13
C GLU A 49 -19.47 2.36 19.89
N GLN A 50 -18.90 3.49 19.45
CA GLN A 50 -19.13 4.82 20.04
C GLN A 50 -20.59 5.27 19.94
N THR A 51 -21.27 4.90 18.85
CA THR A 51 -22.68 5.28 18.61
C THR A 51 -23.69 4.45 19.44
N LYS A 52 -23.27 3.31 19.99
CA LYS A 52 -24.13 2.39 20.77
C LYS A 52 -23.98 2.52 22.29
N ALA A 53 -23.03 3.33 22.76
CA ALA A 53 -22.86 3.68 24.19
C ALA A 53 -23.72 4.91 24.56
#